data_AF-A0A7J6LV44-F1
#
_entry.id   AF-A0A7J6LV44-F1
#
_cell.length_a   1.000
_cell.length_b   1.000
_cell.length_c   1.000
_cell.angle_alpha   90.00
_cell.angle_beta   90.00
_cell.angle_gamma   90.00
#
_symmetry.space_group_name_H-M   'P 1'
#
loop_
_entity.id
_entity.type
_entity.pdbx_description
1 polymer ?
#
loop_
_entity_poly.entity_id
_entity_poly.type
_entity_poly.pdbx_seq_one_letter_code
_entity_poly.pdbx_strand_id
1 'polypeptide(L)'
;MEFEFKSAVQKRQAEQRKLAAQFRKRQEHAQKIREEAAAKTEEMLQANSQRKIQAHMVEVRDQGAPDGGVTFEEVLQWLPNDTLKGDRVDLPQEVLEKLQTFGDKVKFPLMFEIYNQSKDTRLHCGVREFSAPAGQVLVGSQLVCGLGLKSGETIRIRYKALPLCTSVKLVASGSTLGDYRDFRSVLERFLSANFCTLSLGQIFEVGGVKVQVAGIEPAPAVCVVNADIDLDLTTSIEAADGVGSVELDGPTVEVTTSGEEAAQYRVVLSDEARSRLGNDEKLVVSATSGEIFVGTYPLTEATPVSYMWASGASSESVVSLTLKDIDSCLRQYDLSGSDSAISEWPEVIYIGVSNPEGSCELSVRSAEISATQEDEEVPSEDGEEWTTCSNCHHRVPKASLSLHELRCKRLYVQCPECDQPIRRDRWPRHVHCPVCKLPCDKEKLPDHQRACHTPIECPDCGQQIPEGRFGLLPHRRDSCPQRPHLCRFCKLYVPIEGTTPEDARDRLMGLSVHEARCGNRTDACPECGRLVRLKDMDLHMKAVHEQSEGRVLEPCPICGRRDFTSLGDLTAHVSHCVE
;
A
#
# COMPACT_ATOMS: atom_id res chain seq x y z
N MET A 1 -28.30 46.57 42.65
CA MET A 1 -26.88 46.26 42.40
C MET A 1 -26.68 44.87 41.77
N GLU A 2 -27.14 43.76 42.33
CA GLU A 2 -26.92 42.42 41.71
C GLU A 2 -27.63 42.20 40.37
N PHE A 3 -28.82 42.76 40.17
CA PHE A 3 -29.60 42.63 38.93
C PHE A 3 -28.94 43.38 37.75
N GLU A 4 -28.37 44.56 38.02
CA GLU A 4 -27.66 45.36 37.03
C GLU A 4 -26.34 44.70 36.62
N PHE A 5 -25.64 44.05 37.56
CA PHE A 5 -24.42 43.30 37.27
C PHE A 5 -24.68 42.07 36.39
N LYS A 6 -25.75 41.30 36.68
CA LYS A 6 -26.16 40.15 35.83
C LYS A 6 -26.55 40.59 34.41
N SER A 7 -27.25 41.71 34.28
CA SER A 7 -27.62 42.29 32.98
C SER A 7 -26.39 42.75 32.17
N ALA A 8 -25.39 43.35 32.83
CA ALA A 8 -24.15 43.77 32.18
C ALA A 8 -23.29 42.57 31.71
N VAL A 9 -23.22 41.49 32.51
CA VAL A 9 -22.52 40.25 32.13
C VAL A 9 -23.19 39.57 30.93
N GLN A 10 -24.53 39.50 30.91
CA GLN A 10 -25.27 38.95 29.78
C GLN A 10 -25.09 39.77 28.49
N LYS A 11 -25.07 41.11 28.59
CA LYS A 11 -24.78 41.98 27.44
C LYS A 11 -23.37 41.74 26.89
N ARG A 12 -22.36 41.64 27.76
CA ARG A 12 -20.97 41.39 27.36
C ARG A 12 -20.79 40.00 26.72
N GLN A 13 -21.46 38.98 27.25
CA GLN A 13 -21.46 37.63 26.65
C GLN A 13 -22.18 37.61 25.29
N ALA A 14 -23.27 38.37 25.13
CA ALA A 14 -23.97 38.49 23.86
C ALA A 14 -23.12 39.21 22.79
N GLU A 15 -22.39 40.25 23.18
CA GLU A 15 -21.43 40.94 22.28
C GLU A 15 -20.26 40.04 21.89
N GLN A 16 -19.68 39.29 22.83
CA GLN A 16 -18.62 38.32 22.54
C GLN A 16 -19.09 37.22 21.58
N ARG A 17 -20.31 36.71 21.76
CA ARG A 17 -20.92 35.72 20.83
C ARG A 17 -21.15 36.30 19.43
N LYS A 18 -21.58 37.57 19.34
CA LYS A 18 -21.74 38.26 18.05
C LYS A 18 -20.41 38.46 17.32
N LEU A 19 -19.36 38.85 18.05
CA LEU A 19 -18.01 39.00 17.50
C LEU A 19 -17.43 37.65 17.04
N ALA A 20 -17.59 36.59 17.83
CA ALA A 20 -17.15 35.24 17.45
C ALA A 20 -17.89 34.74 16.19
N ALA A 21 -19.20 34.97 16.10
CA ALA A 21 -19.98 34.61 14.91
C ALA A 21 -19.57 35.42 13.66
N GLN A 22 -19.23 36.70 13.80
CA GLN A 22 -18.71 37.52 12.70
C GLN A 22 -17.31 37.06 12.25
N PHE A 23 -16.45 36.66 13.19
CA PHE A 23 -15.12 36.16 12.88
C PHE A 23 -15.19 34.81 12.14
N ARG A 24 -16.04 33.88 12.61
CA ARG A 24 -16.27 32.59 11.95
C ARG A 24 -16.80 32.76 10.52
N LYS A 25 -17.78 33.65 10.30
CA LYS A 25 -18.28 33.96 8.94
C LYS A 25 -17.21 34.53 8.03
N ARG A 26 -16.29 35.35 8.56
CA ARG A 26 -15.15 35.88 7.79
C ARG A 26 -14.14 34.79 7.45
N GLN A 27 -13.87 33.86 8.35
CA GLN A 27 -13.02 32.70 8.09
C GLN A 27 -13.63 31.78 7.03
N GLU A 28 -14.91 31.43 7.15
CA GLU A 28 -15.63 30.59 6.17
C GLU A 28 -15.63 31.26 4.77
N HIS A 29 -15.86 32.57 4.71
CA HIS A 29 -15.81 33.31 3.44
C HIS A 29 -14.38 33.41 2.87
N ALA A 30 -13.36 33.57 3.71
CA ALA A 30 -11.96 33.60 3.26
C ALA A 30 -11.49 32.23 2.77
N GLN A 31 -11.91 31.15 3.44
CA GLN A 31 -11.63 29.78 3.04
C GLN A 31 -12.29 29.48 1.69
N LYS A 32 -13.56 29.84 1.51
CA LYS A 32 -14.27 29.66 0.23
C LYS A 32 -13.60 30.41 -0.92
N ILE A 33 -13.16 31.66 -0.70
CA ILE A 33 -12.39 32.41 -1.71
C ILE A 33 -11.07 31.70 -2.06
N ARG A 34 -10.38 31.12 -1.05
CA ARG A 34 -9.10 30.42 -1.26
C ARG A 34 -9.29 29.12 -2.03
N GLU A 35 -10.34 28.35 -1.73
CA GLU A 35 -10.73 27.14 -2.45
C GLU A 35 -11.14 27.46 -3.90
N GLU A 36 -11.95 28.50 -4.12
CA GLU A 36 -12.33 28.95 -5.47
C GLU A 36 -11.12 29.48 -6.27
N ALA A 37 -10.15 30.11 -5.61
CA ALA A 37 -8.90 30.54 -6.25
C ALA A 37 -8.00 29.34 -6.61
N ALA A 38 -7.88 28.35 -5.72
CA ALA A 38 -7.12 27.12 -5.98
C ALA A 38 -7.71 26.30 -7.14
N ALA A 39 -9.04 26.12 -7.15
CA ALA A 39 -9.75 25.43 -8.23
C ALA A 39 -9.54 26.14 -9.59
N LYS A 40 -9.63 27.48 -9.61
CA LYS A 40 -9.35 28.26 -10.84
C LYS A 40 -7.91 28.16 -11.31
N THR A 41 -6.94 28.10 -10.38
CA THR A 41 -5.53 27.90 -10.76
C THR A 41 -5.28 26.50 -11.32
N GLU A 42 -5.91 25.48 -10.75
CA GLU A 42 -5.80 24.10 -11.23
C GLU A 42 -6.47 23.92 -12.59
N GLU A 43 -7.67 24.47 -12.78
CA GLU A 43 -8.38 24.48 -14.07
C GLU A 43 -7.57 25.23 -15.14
N MET A 44 -6.93 26.35 -14.77
CA MET A 44 -6.02 27.08 -15.66
C MET A 44 -4.76 26.27 -16.00
N LEU A 45 -4.18 25.54 -15.04
CA LEU A 45 -3.03 24.66 -15.28
C LEU A 45 -3.41 23.48 -16.16
N GLN A 46 -4.56 22.85 -15.94
CA GLN A 46 -5.09 21.77 -16.77
C GLN A 46 -5.39 22.29 -18.19
N ALA A 47 -6.07 23.42 -18.34
CA ALA A 47 -6.32 24.03 -19.65
C ALA A 47 -5.03 24.45 -20.36
N ASN A 48 -4.02 24.93 -19.62
CA ASN A 48 -2.71 25.26 -20.19
C ASN A 48 -1.94 24.00 -20.57
N SER A 49 -2.03 22.91 -19.80
CA SER A 49 -1.46 21.60 -20.16
C SER A 49 -2.12 21.03 -21.41
N GLN A 50 -3.45 21.08 -21.52
CA GLN A 50 -4.20 20.64 -22.71
C GLN A 50 -3.89 21.52 -23.92
N ARG A 51 -3.80 22.84 -23.76
CA ARG A 51 -3.37 23.75 -24.82
C ARG A 51 -1.94 23.52 -25.25
N LYS A 52 -1.02 23.24 -24.31
CA LYS A 52 0.35 22.84 -24.61
C LYS A 52 0.36 21.52 -25.38
N ILE A 53 -0.36 20.50 -24.93
CA ILE A 53 -0.49 19.21 -25.63
C ILE A 53 -1.01 19.43 -27.07
N GLN A 54 -2.05 20.25 -27.24
CA GLN A 54 -2.67 20.48 -28.54
C GLN A 54 -1.84 21.37 -29.47
N ALA A 55 -1.21 22.44 -28.95
CA ALA A 55 -0.24 23.24 -29.71
C ALA A 55 0.99 22.41 -30.09
N HIS A 56 1.39 21.50 -29.21
CA HIS A 56 2.50 20.60 -29.41
C HIS A 56 2.23 19.51 -30.47
N MET A 57 1.02 18.93 -30.51
CA MET A 57 0.59 18.05 -31.61
C MET A 57 0.65 18.75 -32.98
N VAL A 58 0.49 20.08 -33.00
CA VAL A 58 0.64 20.91 -34.20
C VAL A 58 2.12 21.17 -34.52
N GLU A 59 2.98 21.43 -33.53
CA GLU A 59 4.43 21.64 -33.73
C GLU A 59 5.18 20.36 -34.18
N VAL A 60 4.82 19.17 -33.66
CA VAL A 60 5.38 17.88 -34.11
C VAL A 60 5.00 17.57 -35.56
N ARG A 61 3.91 18.16 -36.06
CA ARG A 61 3.49 18.02 -37.45
C ARG A 61 4.44 18.75 -38.42
N ASP A 62 5.14 19.78 -37.94
CA ASP A 62 5.95 20.69 -38.77
C ASP A 62 7.47 20.47 -38.65
N GLN A 63 7.94 19.71 -37.64
CA GLN A 63 9.34 19.30 -37.53
C GLN A 63 9.66 18.09 -38.41
N GLY A 64 9.61 18.30 -39.73
CA GLY A 64 10.23 17.43 -40.74
C GLY A 64 11.73 17.69 -40.91
N ALA A 65 12.42 18.14 -39.86
CA ALA A 65 13.87 18.37 -39.92
C ALA A 65 14.61 17.07 -39.57
N PRO A 66 15.58 16.62 -40.38
CA PRO A 66 16.36 15.43 -40.06
C PRO A 66 17.28 15.69 -38.87
N ASP A 67 16.97 15.08 -37.73
CA ASP A 67 17.82 15.10 -36.54
C ASP A 67 19.21 14.54 -36.87
N GLY A 68 20.24 15.39 -36.77
CA GLY A 68 21.63 14.99 -37.04
C GLY A 68 21.92 14.57 -38.50
N GLY A 69 21.01 14.82 -39.44
CA GLY A 69 21.17 14.45 -40.85
C GLY A 69 20.98 12.95 -41.15
N VAL A 70 20.20 12.24 -40.34
CA VAL A 70 19.77 10.84 -40.59
C VAL A 70 18.29 10.82 -40.95
N THR A 71 17.96 10.66 -42.23
CA THR A 71 16.57 10.46 -42.69
C THR A 71 16.24 8.97 -42.69
N PHE A 72 16.29 8.39 -41.48
CA PHE A 72 15.78 7.07 -41.09
C PHE A 72 14.28 6.89 -41.31
N GLU A 73 13.75 6.23 -42.35
CA GLU A 73 12.30 6.01 -42.44
C GLU A 73 11.89 4.73 -43.16
N GLU A 74 11.05 3.93 -42.51
CA GLU A 74 10.55 2.65 -43.03
C GLU A 74 9.08 2.43 -42.67
N VAL A 75 8.37 1.67 -43.51
CA VAL A 75 6.99 1.23 -43.26
C VAL A 75 7.00 -0.27 -43.06
N LEU A 76 6.63 -0.71 -41.85
CA LEU A 76 6.65 -2.11 -41.45
C LEU A 76 5.25 -2.57 -41.08
N GLN A 77 4.96 -3.85 -41.32
CA GLN A 77 3.74 -4.48 -40.83
C GLN A 77 3.92 -4.81 -39.34
N TRP A 78 3.00 -4.35 -38.49
CA TRP A 78 3.13 -4.62 -37.06
C TRP A 78 2.52 -5.98 -36.69
N LEU A 79 3.14 -6.65 -35.72
CA LEU A 79 2.63 -7.88 -35.10
C LEU A 79 2.65 -7.76 -33.57
N PRO A 80 1.63 -8.28 -32.87
CA PRO A 80 1.60 -8.27 -31.42
C PRO A 80 2.63 -9.24 -30.85
N ASN A 81 3.31 -8.83 -29.78
CA ASN A 81 4.15 -9.72 -28.98
C ASN A 81 3.91 -9.45 -27.49
N ASP A 82 3.19 -10.34 -26.83
CA ASP A 82 2.81 -10.20 -25.41
C ASP A 82 3.99 -10.32 -24.44
N THR A 83 5.15 -10.80 -24.91
CA THR A 83 6.37 -10.84 -24.10
C THR A 83 7.02 -9.46 -23.94
N LEU A 84 6.69 -8.51 -24.82
CA LEU A 84 7.20 -7.14 -24.77
C LEU A 84 6.39 -6.32 -23.75
N LYS A 85 7.10 -5.76 -22.77
CA LYS A 85 6.55 -4.81 -21.78
C LYS A 85 7.11 -3.41 -22.02
N GLY A 86 6.27 -2.40 -21.82
CA GLY A 86 6.64 -0.98 -21.96
C GLY A 86 6.68 -0.50 -23.41
N ASP A 87 7.68 0.31 -23.76
CA ASP A 87 7.83 0.96 -25.07
C ASP A 87 8.87 0.27 -25.98
N ARG A 88 9.32 -0.93 -25.63
CA ARG A 88 10.34 -1.66 -26.37
C ARG A 88 9.75 -2.43 -27.55
N VAL A 89 10.43 -2.36 -28.70
CA VAL A 89 10.05 -3.08 -29.92
C VAL A 89 11.20 -3.95 -30.44
N ASP A 90 10.85 -5.02 -31.16
CA ASP A 90 11.80 -5.81 -31.92
C ASP A 90 11.69 -5.45 -33.40
N LEU A 91 12.83 -5.10 -34.00
CA LEU A 91 12.92 -4.67 -35.40
C LEU A 91 13.56 -5.76 -36.27
N PRO A 92 13.38 -5.71 -37.60
CA PRO A 92 14.05 -6.65 -38.49
C PRO A 92 15.52 -6.26 -38.68
N GLN A 93 16.36 -7.25 -38.96
CA GLN A 93 17.81 -7.05 -39.17
C GLN A 93 18.12 -6.04 -40.29
N GLU A 94 17.26 -5.93 -41.30
CA GLU A 94 17.37 -4.95 -42.38
C GLU A 94 17.42 -3.49 -41.89
N VAL A 95 16.72 -3.19 -40.78
CA VAL A 95 16.72 -1.86 -40.18
C VAL A 95 18.10 -1.55 -39.59
N LEU A 96 18.73 -2.53 -38.94
CA LEU A 96 20.08 -2.37 -38.38
C LEU A 96 21.12 -2.12 -39.49
N GLU A 97 21.05 -2.87 -40.59
CA GLU A 97 21.97 -2.71 -41.73
C GLU A 97 21.86 -1.31 -42.36
N LYS A 98 20.63 -0.82 -42.53
CA LYS A 98 20.36 0.54 -43.01
C LYS A 98 20.89 1.59 -42.03
N LEU A 99 20.73 1.39 -40.73
CA LEU A 99 21.22 2.31 -39.70
C LEU A 99 22.75 2.34 -39.61
N GLN A 100 23.42 1.20 -39.79
CA GLN A 100 24.89 1.12 -39.82
C GLN A 100 25.49 1.96 -40.96
N THR A 101 24.77 2.16 -42.05
CA THR A 101 25.19 3.03 -43.16
C THR A 101 25.32 4.50 -42.73
N PHE A 102 24.60 4.92 -41.69
CA PHE A 102 24.66 6.28 -41.15
C PHE A 102 25.76 6.47 -40.08
N GLY A 103 26.44 5.39 -39.66
CA GLY A 103 27.64 5.41 -38.82
C GLY A 103 27.51 6.29 -37.55
N ASP A 104 28.49 7.17 -37.33
CA ASP A 104 28.65 8.03 -36.15
C ASP A 104 27.50 9.03 -35.89
N LYS A 105 26.55 9.17 -36.82
CA LYS A 105 25.37 10.02 -36.62
C LYS A 105 24.28 9.35 -35.78
N VAL A 106 24.33 8.02 -35.66
CA VAL A 106 23.39 7.25 -34.85
C VAL A 106 23.91 7.19 -33.41
N LYS A 107 23.11 7.69 -32.47
CA LYS A 107 23.47 7.72 -31.05
C LYS A 107 22.74 6.60 -30.33
N PHE A 108 23.43 5.98 -29.37
CA PHE A 108 22.81 5.06 -28.42
C PHE A 108 22.28 5.83 -27.21
N PRO A 109 21.11 5.46 -26.65
CA PRO A 109 20.24 4.35 -27.05
C PRO A 109 19.49 4.60 -28.37
N LEU A 110 19.21 3.52 -29.12
CA LEU A 110 18.50 3.59 -30.40
C LEU A 110 17.01 3.84 -30.17
N MET A 111 16.53 5.00 -30.61
CA MET A 111 15.15 5.45 -30.42
C MET A 111 14.48 5.75 -31.75
N PHE A 112 13.18 5.44 -31.81
CA PHE A 112 12.38 5.66 -33.01
C PHE A 112 11.03 6.30 -32.67
N GLU A 113 10.56 7.13 -33.58
CA GLU A 113 9.18 7.60 -33.64
C GLU A 113 8.36 6.54 -34.38
N ILE A 114 7.31 6.02 -33.73
CA ILE A 114 6.30 5.16 -34.34
C ILE A 114 5.07 6.00 -34.65
N TYR A 115 4.67 5.98 -35.92
CA TYR A 115 3.50 6.67 -36.42
C TYR A 115 2.47 5.69 -36.96
N ASN A 116 1.26 5.75 -36.40
CA ASN A 116 0.09 5.08 -36.93
C ASN A 116 -0.62 5.99 -37.94
N GLN A 117 -0.58 5.62 -39.21
CA GLN A 117 -1.19 6.38 -40.30
C GLN A 117 -2.73 6.36 -40.23
N SER A 118 -3.34 5.31 -39.69
CA SER A 118 -4.80 5.14 -39.64
C SER A 118 -5.48 6.10 -38.65
N LYS A 119 -4.82 6.40 -37.53
CA LYS A 119 -5.38 7.21 -36.43
C LYS A 119 -4.66 8.53 -36.18
N ASP A 120 -3.66 8.84 -37.00
CA ASP A 120 -2.78 10.01 -36.85
C ASP A 120 -2.14 10.12 -35.45
N THR A 121 -1.83 8.97 -34.83
CA THR A 121 -1.20 8.90 -33.50
C THR A 121 0.30 8.64 -33.62
N ARG A 122 1.08 9.36 -32.81
CA ARG A 122 2.56 9.27 -32.77
C ARG A 122 2.99 8.96 -31.35
N LEU A 123 3.86 7.97 -31.20
CA LEU A 123 4.57 7.66 -29.96
C LEU A 123 6.05 7.44 -30.28
N HIS A 124 6.86 7.34 -29.23
CA HIS A 124 8.27 6.99 -29.33
C HIS A 124 8.51 5.62 -28.70
N CYS A 125 9.53 4.91 -29.17
CA CYS A 125 9.89 3.58 -28.71
C CYS A 125 11.41 3.38 -28.69
N GLY A 126 11.88 2.50 -27.81
CA GLY A 126 13.24 1.97 -27.83
C GLY A 126 13.34 0.62 -28.55
N VAL A 127 14.52 0.29 -29.07
CA VAL A 127 14.78 -1.05 -29.62
C VAL A 127 15.29 -1.99 -28.55
N ARG A 128 14.69 -3.18 -28.45
CA ARG A 128 15.20 -4.26 -27.61
C ARG A 128 16.22 -5.11 -28.35
N GLU A 129 15.83 -5.64 -29.50
CA GLU A 129 16.66 -6.52 -30.34
C GLU A 129 16.22 -6.47 -31.80
N PHE A 130 17.08 -6.97 -32.69
CA PHE A 130 16.83 -7.03 -34.13
C PHE A 130 16.45 -8.45 -34.57
N SER A 131 15.43 -9.04 -33.93
CA SER A 131 15.00 -10.43 -34.12
C SER A 131 13.72 -10.59 -34.93
N ALA A 132 13.08 -9.50 -35.37
CA ALA A 132 11.80 -9.57 -36.07
C ALA A 132 11.94 -10.08 -37.53
N PRO A 133 10.91 -10.73 -38.08
CA PRO A 133 10.90 -11.15 -39.48
C PRO A 133 11.03 -9.96 -40.44
N ALA A 134 11.63 -10.18 -41.61
CA ALA A 134 11.80 -9.16 -42.65
C ALA A 134 10.48 -8.45 -42.99
N GLY A 135 10.52 -7.11 -43.01
CA GLY A 135 9.34 -6.26 -43.25
C GLY A 135 8.33 -6.17 -42.10
N GLN A 136 8.61 -6.78 -40.94
CA GLN A 136 7.70 -6.83 -39.80
C GLN A 136 8.34 -6.25 -38.52
N VAL A 137 7.50 -5.72 -37.63
CA VAL A 137 7.91 -5.18 -36.32
C VAL A 137 7.05 -5.77 -35.21
N LEU A 138 7.69 -6.26 -34.15
CA LEU A 138 7.00 -6.78 -32.97
C LEU A 138 6.76 -5.64 -31.98
N VAL A 139 5.50 -5.44 -31.61
CA VAL A 139 5.07 -4.34 -30.74
C VAL A 139 4.38 -4.89 -29.49
N GLY A 140 4.72 -4.36 -28.33
CA GLY A 140 4.11 -4.73 -27.05
C GLY A 140 2.71 -4.13 -26.85
N SER A 141 1.96 -4.72 -25.93
CA SER A 141 0.55 -4.38 -25.67
C SER A 141 0.33 -2.90 -25.29
N GLN A 142 1.24 -2.31 -24.52
CA GLN A 142 1.16 -0.90 -24.09
C GLN A 142 1.22 0.07 -25.28
N LEU A 143 2.13 -0.17 -26.24
CA LEU A 143 2.23 0.62 -27.47
C LEU A 143 1.03 0.39 -28.40
N VAL A 144 0.53 -0.86 -28.48
CA VAL A 144 -0.69 -1.18 -29.24
C VAL A 144 -1.90 -0.40 -28.72
N CYS A 145 -2.09 -0.37 -27.39
CA CYS A 145 -3.14 0.40 -26.73
C CYS A 145 -2.96 1.91 -26.95
N GLY A 146 -1.75 2.44 -26.74
CA GLY A 146 -1.46 3.87 -26.88
C GLY A 146 -1.58 4.39 -28.31
N LEU A 147 -1.13 3.63 -29.31
CA LEU A 147 -1.28 3.98 -30.73
C LEU A 147 -2.65 3.62 -31.29
N GLY A 148 -3.42 2.79 -30.57
CA GLY A 148 -4.72 2.28 -30.99
C GLY A 148 -4.66 1.42 -32.25
N LEU A 149 -3.61 0.59 -32.40
CA LEU A 149 -3.37 -0.23 -33.58
C LEU A 149 -4.39 -1.37 -33.72
N LYS A 150 -4.79 -1.67 -34.96
CA LYS A 150 -5.61 -2.84 -35.30
C LYS A 150 -4.78 -3.90 -36.03
N SER A 151 -5.08 -5.17 -35.77
CA SER A 151 -4.30 -6.29 -36.30
C SER A 151 -4.18 -6.21 -37.82
N GLY A 152 -2.95 -6.27 -38.34
CA GLY A 152 -2.65 -6.24 -39.77
C GLY A 152 -2.46 -4.85 -40.38
N GLU A 153 -2.47 -3.78 -39.59
CA GLU A 153 -2.09 -2.44 -40.07
C GLU A 153 -0.57 -2.30 -40.28
N THR A 154 -0.17 -1.30 -41.04
CA THR A 154 1.24 -0.92 -41.21
C THR A 154 1.56 0.31 -40.38
N ILE A 155 2.73 0.31 -39.74
CA ILE A 155 3.23 1.45 -38.97
C ILE A 155 4.46 2.03 -39.65
N ARG A 156 4.63 3.35 -39.54
CA ARG A 156 5.80 4.06 -40.04
C ARG A 156 6.75 4.30 -38.89
N ILE A 157 8.00 3.87 -39.05
CA ILE A 157 9.04 4.01 -38.04
C ILE A 157 10.10 4.97 -38.57
N ARG A 158 10.44 5.97 -37.76
CA ARG A 158 11.46 6.98 -38.09
C ARG A 158 12.51 7.04 -36.99
N TYR A 159 13.79 7.06 -37.36
CA TYR A 159 14.86 7.27 -36.36
C TYR A 159 14.78 8.69 -35.80
N LYS A 160 14.84 8.83 -34.46
CA LYS A 160 14.76 10.12 -33.80
C LYS A 160 15.63 10.15 -32.54
N ALA A 161 16.47 11.17 -32.42
CA ALA A 161 17.34 11.33 -31.25
C ALA A 161 16.66 12.24 -30.21
N LEU A 162 16.21 11.66 -29.10
CA LEU A 162 15.54 12.40 -28.03
C LEU A 162 16.54 12.92 -26.97
N PRO A 163 16.31 14.11 -26.39
CA PRO A 163 17.11 14.60 -25.26
C PRO A 163 16.83 13.78 -23.99
N LEU A 164 17.78 13.82 -23.04
CA LEU A 164 17.61 13.21 -21.72
C LEU A 164 16.52 13.93 -20.94
N CYS A 165 15.72 13.14 -20.23
CA CYS A 165 14.65 13.65 -19.38
C CYS A 165 15.20 14.34 -18.13
N THR A 166 14.61 15.48 -17.75
CA THR A 166 14.96 16.19 -16.52
C THR A 166 13.83 16.16 -15.49
N SER A 167 12.60 16.35 -15.93
CA SER A 167 11.42 16.31 -15.04
C SER A 167 10.23 15.66 -15.74
N VAL A 168 9.45 14.87 -15.00
CA VAL A 168 8.22 14.25 -15.48
C VAL A 168 7.11 14.43 -14.45
N LYS A 169 5.94 14.86 -14.93
CA LYS A 169 4.71 14.89 -14.16
C LYS A 169 3.81 13.75 -14.57
N LEU A 170 3.54 12.84 -13.65
CA LEU A 170 2.73 11.65 -13.85
C LEU A 170 1.46 11.76 -13.02
N VAL A 171 0.32 11.46 -13.64
CA VAL A 171 -0.97 11.34 -12.96
C VAL A 171 -1.34 9.87 -12.93
N ALA A 172 -1.33 9.27 -11.74
CA ALA A 172 -1.71 7.89 -11.55
C ALA A 172 -3.18 7.80 -11.10
N SER A 173 -3.96 7.00 -11.81
CA SER A 173 -5.38 6.80 -11.57
C SER A 173 -5.72 5.31 -11.56
N GLY A 174 -6.37 4.85 -10.50
CA GLY A 174 -6.83 3.47 -10.39
C GLY A 174 -7.23 3.10 -8.98
N SER A 175 -8.12 2.12 -8.89
CA SER A 175 -8.64 1.61 -7.61
C SER A 175 -7.58 0.87 -6.78
N THR A 176 -6.56 0.32 -7.44
CA THR A 176 -5.45 -0.43 -6.82
C THR A 176 -4.29 0.46 -6.35
N LEU A 177 -4.36 1.77 -6.58
CA LEU A 177 -3.26 2.69 -6.24
C LEU A 177 -3.02 2.77 -4.72
N GLY A 178 -4.08 2.57 -3.91
CA GLY A 178 -3.98 2.50 -2.45
C GLY A 178 -3.35 1.22 -1.90
N ASP A 179 -3.11 0.22 -2.75
CA ASP A 179 -2.55 -1.08 -2.37
C ASP A 179 -1.02 -1.02 -2.22
N TYR A 180 -0.42 0.02 -2.81
CA TYR A 180 1.01 0.22 -2.85
C TYR A 180 1.44 1.13 -1.69
N ARG A 181 2.28 0.60 -0.79
CA ARG A 181 2.92 1.41 0.28
C ARG A 181 3.78 2.55 -0.28
N ASP A 182 4.39 2.32 -1.44
CA ASP A 182 5.22 3.31 -2.13
C ASP A 182 5.12 3.10 -3.65
N PHE A 183 4.05 3.62 -4.24
CA PHE A 183 3.83 3.55 -5.69
C PHE A 183 4.91 4.29 -6.49
N ARG A 184 5.52 5.33 -5.91
CA ARG A 184 6.56 6.12 -6.55
C ARG A 184 7.78 5.24 -6.88
N SER A 185 8.28 4.50 -5.90
CA SER A 185 9.39 3.57 -6.10
C SER A 185 9.06 2.47 -7.12
N VAL A 186 7.81 1.97 -7.12
CA VAL A 186 7.34 0.98 -8.11
C VAL A 186 7.35 1.57 -9.51
N LEU A 187 6.89 2.80 -9.65
CA LEU A 187 6.81 3.53 -10.92
C LEU A 187 8.20 3.85 -11.47
N GLU A 188 9.11 4.38 -10.64
CA GLU A 188 10.51 4.65 -11.01
C GLU A 188 11.20 3.37 -11.49
N ARG A 189 10.98 2.26 -10.79
CA ARG A 189 11.51 0.94 -11.17
C ARG A 189 10.86 0.37 -12.43
N PHE A 190 9.59 0.65 -12.67
CA PHE A 190 8.88 0.20 -13.86
C PHE A 190 9.32 0.99 -15.10
N LEU A 191 9.48 2.31 -14.97
CA LEU A 191 9.98 3.19 -16.01
C LEU A 191 11.42 2.82 -16.39
N SER A 192 12.33 2.70 -15.41
CA SER A 192 13.73 2.31 -15.68
C SER A 192 13.87 0.93 -16.34
N ALA A 193 13.03 -0.04 -15.96
CA ALA A 193 13.13 -1.41 -16.49
C ALA A 193 12.48 -1.58 -17.87
N ASN A 194 11.34 -0.92 -18.12
CA ASN A 194 10.49 -1.21 -19.28
C ASN A 194 10.38 -0.05 -20.27
N PHE A 195 10.72 1.18 -19.89
CA PHE A 195 10.61 2.36 -20.75
C PHE A 195 11.99 2.90 -21.14
N CYS A 196 12.20 3.12 -22.43
CA CYS A 196 13.34 3.84 -22.97
C CYS A 196 12.98 5.30 -23.26
N THR A 197 11.75 5.53 -23.69
CA THR A 197 11.22 6.83 -24.09
C THR A 197 9.88 7.09 -23.43
N LEU A 198 9.59 8.35 -23.16
CA LEU A 198 8.27 8.81 -22.72
C LEU A 198 7.80 9.94 -23.63
N SER A 199 6.51 9.91 -23.99
CA SER A 199 5.86 10.94 -24.78
C SER A 199 4.76 11.64 -23.98
N LEU A 200 4.62 12.95 -24.17
CA LEU A 200 3.60 13.75 -23.48
C LEU A 200 2.19 13.24 -23.83
N GLY A 201 1.34 13.05 -22.83
CA GLY A 201 -0.02 12.52 -22.99
C GLY A 201 -0.11 11.01 -23.15
N GLN A 202 1.02 10.29 -23.09
CA GLN A 202 1.03 8.83 -23.12
C GLN A 202 0.33 8.27 -21.88
N ILE A 203 -0.48 7.22 -22.07
CA ILE A 203 -1.14 6.48 -21.00
C ILE A 203 -0.59 5.05 -21.03
N PHE A 204 -0.20 4.53 -19.88
CA PHE A 204 0.26 3.16 -19.70
C PHE A 204 -0.24 2.58 -18.38
N GLU A 205 -0.21 1.27 -18.24
CA GLU A 205 -0.70 0.57 -17.05
C GLU A 205 0.42 -0.10 -16.24
N VAL A 206 0.42 0.11 -14.92
CA VAL A 206 1.37 -0.46 -13.97
C VAL A 206 0.60 -1.18 -12.86
N GLY A 207 0.55 -2.51 -12.90
CA GLY A 207 -0.08 -3.32 -11.86
C GLY A 207 -1.54 -2.94 -11.57
N GLY A 208 -2.35 -2.77 -12.63
CA GLY A 208 -3.76 -2.36 -12.52
C GLY A 208 -3.99 -0.85 -12.37
N VAL A 209 -2.94 -0.04 -12.17
CA VAL A 209 -3.04 1.42 -12.11
C VAL A 209 -2.76 2.01 -13.49
N LYS A 210 -3.67 2.86 -13.98
CA LYS A 210 -3.44 3.64 -15.20
C LYS A 210 -2.63 4.87 -14.86
N VAL A 211 -1.54 5.10 -15.57
CA VAL A 211 -0.67 6.26 -15.38
C VAL A 211 -0.66 7.06 -16.67
N GLN A 212 -0.98 8.36 -16.56
CA GLN A 212 -0.94 9.32 -17.64
C GLN A 212 0.23 10.29 -17.47
N VAL A 213 0.95 10.56 -18.55
CA VAL A 213 2.01 11.56 -18.57
C VAL A 213 1.42 12.96 -18.82
N ALA A 214 1.32 13.76 -17.76
CA ALA A 214 0.73 15.09 -17.81
C ALA A 214 1.73 16.20 -18.21
N GLY A 215 3.02 16.00 -17.93
CA GLY A 215 4.07 16.97 -18.23
C GLY A 215 5.44 16.30 -18.40
N ILE A 216 6.25 16.80 -19.33
CA ILE A 216 7.62 16.34 -19.59
C ILE A 216 8.50 17.54 -19.93
N GLU A 217 9.72 17.55 -19.39
CA GLU A 217 10.79 18.48 -19.76
C GLU A 217 12.08 17.71 -20.12
N PRO A 218 12.94 18.25 -21.02
CA PRO A 218 12.86 19.55 -21.71
C PRO A 218 12.06 19.52 -23.02
N ALA A 219 11.72 18.33 -23.49
CA ALA A 219 11.07 18.09 -24.76
C ALA A 219 9.78 17.31 -24.55
N PRO A 220 8.84 17.38 -25.50
CA PRO A 220 7.61 16.57 -25.49
C PRO A 220 7.81 15.06 -25.54
N ALA A 221 8.99 14.63 -25.96
CA ALA A 221 9.42 13.25 -26.04
C ALA A 221 10.87 13.22 -25.56
N VAL A 222 11.14 12.37 -24.59
CA VAL A 222 12.42 12.32 -23.89
C VAL A 222 12.91 10.90 -23.73
N CYS A 223 14.23 10.78 -23.55
CA CYS A 223 14.90 9.54 -23.18
C CYS A 223 14.95 9.41 -21.66
N VAL A 224 14.48 8.27 -21.15
CA VAL A 224 14.43 7.92 -19.72
C VAL A 224 15.63 7.06 -19.30
N VAL A 225 16.37 6.51 -20.26
CA VAL A 225 17.51 5.64 -20.00
C VAL A 225 18.67 6.43 -19.39
N ASN A 226 19.14 6.01 -18.20
CA ASN A 226 20.24 6.63 -17.45
C ASN A 226 20.04 8.12 -17.15
N ALA A 227 18.79 8.57 -17.03
CA ALA A 227 18.46 9.94 -16.65
C ALA A 227 18.13 10.02 -15.15
N ASP A 228 18.70 11.02 -14.46
CA ASP A 228 18.28 11.40 -13.11
C ASP A 228 16.99 12.24 -13.24
N ILE A 229 15.85 11.59 -13.08
CA ILE A 229 14.53 12.18 -13.36
C ILE A 229 13.92 12.72 -12.07
N ASP A 230 13.54 13.99 -12.07
CA ASP A 230 12.67 14.53 -11.03
C ASP A 230 11.22 14.16 -11.33
N LEU A 231 10.70 13.18 -10.57
CA LEU A 231 9.37 12.61 -10.76
C LEU A 231 8.36 13.30 -9.83
N ASP A 232 7.39 13.99 -10.41
CA ASP A 232 6.27 14.61 -9.72
C ASP A 232 5.01 13.74 -9.94
N LEU A 233 4.64 12.96 -8.93
CA LEU A 233 3.52 12.02 -8.99
C LEU A 233 2.29 12.64 -8.33
N THR A 234 1.23 12.83 -9.12
CA THR A 234 -0.10 13.14 -8.61
C THR A 234 -0.96 11.88 -8.65
N THR A 235 -1.51 11.48 -7.51
CA THR A 235 -2.36 10.30 -7.39
C THR A 235 -3.84 10.70 -7.33
N SER A 236 -4.67 10.12 -8.18
CA SER A 236 -6.12 10.28 -8.15
C SER A 236 -6.76 8.91 -8.08
N ILE A 237 -7.12 8.47 -6.88
CA ILE A 237 -7.65 7.13 -6.66
C ILE A 237 -9.11 7.11 -7.09
N GLU A 238 -9.39 6.48 -8.22
CA GLU A 238 -10.76 6.23 -8.67
C GLU A 238 -11.37 5.16 -7.75
N ALA A 239 -12.56 5.45 -7.19
CA ALA A 239 -13.32 4.44 -6.48
C ALA A 239 -13.63 3.28 -7.44
N ALA A 240 -13.40 2.03 -7.02
CA ALA A 240 -13.91 0.89 -7.76
C ALA A 240 -15.44 1.00 -7.88
N ASP A 241 -16.03 0.64 -9.03
CA ASP A 241 -17.48 0.62 -9.20
C ASP A 241 -18.14 -0.15 -8.04
N GLY A 242 -18.96 0.52 -7.23
CA GLY A 242 -19.64 -0.06 -6.05
C GLY A 242 -18.90 0.04 -4.71
N VAL A 243 -17.78 0.77 -4.61
CA VAL A 243 -17.07 1.02 -3.35
C VAL A 243 -17.15 2.52 -2.97
N GLY A 244 -17.73 2.85 -1.82
CA GLY A 244 -17.79 4.24 -1.36
C GLY A 244 -16.44 4.70 -0.78
N SER A 245 -15.95 5.89 -1.12
CA SER A 245 -14.73 6.46 -0.53
C SER A 245 -15.05 7.47 0.58
N VAL A 246 -14.30 7.41 1.68
CA VAL A 246 -14.47 8.28 2.87
C VAL A 246 -13.10 8.79 3.29
N GLU A 247 -12.95 10.10 3.41
CA GLU A 247 -11.73 10.74 3.92
C GLU A 247 -11.91 11.10 5.41
N LEU A 248 -10.95 10.68 6.24
CA LEU A 248 -10.91 11.02 7.65
C LEU A 248 -9.98 12.21 7.88
N ASP A 249 -10.55 13.42 7.94
CA ASP A 249 -9.83 14.66 8.29
C ASP A 249 -10.10 15.12 9.75
N GLY A 250 -11.13 14.57 10.39
CA GLY A 250 -11.61 14.91 11.74
C GLY A 250 -11.61 13.74 12.74
N PRO A 251 -11.97 13.98 14.02
CA PRO A 251 -12.02 12.93 15.06
C PRO A 251 -13.14 11.90 14.85
N THR A 252 -14.18 12.28 14.12
CA THR A 252 -15.31 11.41 13.76
C THR A 252 -15.76 11.76 12.35
N VAL A 253 -16.00 10.73 11.53
CA VAL A 253 -16.75 10.86 10.27
C VAL A 253 -17.94 9.91 10.32
N GLU A 254 -19.13 10.49 10.16
CA GLU A 254 -20.40 9.77 10.08
C GLU A 254 -20.78 9.63 8.60
N VAL A 255 -21.04 8.40 8.18
CA VAL A 255 -21.39 8.02 6.81
C VAL A 255 -22.75 7.35 6.86
N THR A 256 -23.78 8.08 6.46
CA THR A 256 -25.13 7.54 6.34
C THR A 256 -25.28 6.86 4.99
N THR A 257 -25.63 5.56 4.98
CA THR A 257 -25.74 4.77 3.75
C THR A 257 -27.21 4.49 3.46
N SER A 258 -27.67 4.84 2.26
CA SER A 258 -29.03 4.57 1.81
C SER A 258 -28.99 3.81 0.49
N GLY A 259 -29.31 2.51 0.53
CA GLY A 259 -29.45 1.66 -0.65
C GLY A 259 -28.31 0.68 -0.89
N GLU A 260 -28.62 -0.39 -1.62
CA GLU A 260 -27.81 -1.59 -1.92
C GLU A 260 -26.47 -1.35 -2.65
N GLU A 261 -26.07 -0.10 -2.93
CA GLU A 261 -25.03 0.19 -3.94
C GLU A 261 -23.57 0.15 -3.45
N ALA A 262 -23.29 0.09 -2.14
CA ALA A 262 -21.91 -0.13 -1.67
C ALA A 262 -21.82 -0.97 -0.39
N ALA A 263 -21.47 -2.25 -0.53
CA ALA A 263 -21.17 -3.15 0.60
C ALA A 263 -19.76 -2.96 1.17
N GLN A 264 -18.94 -2.11 0.55
CA GLN A 264 -17.54 -1.87 0.91
C GLN A 264 -17.23 -0.37 0.84
N TYR A 265 -16.48 0.09 1.83
CA TYR A 265 -16.01 1.46 2.00
C TYR A 265 -14.50 1.47 2.01
N ARG A 266 -13.91 2.42 1.29
CA ARG A 266 -12.48 2.74 1.32
C ARG A 266 -12.30 3.97 2.18
N VAL A 267 -11.65 3.81 3.33
CA VAL A 267 -11.35 4.90 4.26
C VAL A 267 -9.91 5.32 4.08
N VAL A 268 -9.70 6.59 3.70
CA VAL A 268 -8.38 7.20 3.59
C VAL A 268 -8.09 7.95 4.89
N LEU A 269 -6.97 7.63 5.52
CA LEU A 269 -6.48 8.31 6.71
C LEU A 269 -5.54 9.44 6.27
N SER A 270 -5.95 10.70 6.47
CA SER A 270 -5.10 11.86 6.25
C SER A 270 -3.85 11.82 7.14
N ASP A 271 -2.79 12.55 6.77
CA ASP A 271 -1.58 12.68 7.59
C ASP A 271 -1.89 13.21 9.01
N GLU A 272 -2.89 14.08 9.11
CA GLU A 272 -3.41 14.62 10.37
C GLU A 272 -4.09 13.54 11.22
N ALA A 273 -4.87 12.64 10.60
CA ALA A 273 -5.51 11.51 11.27
C ALA A 273 -4.49 10.44 11.69
N ARG A 274 -3.48 10.16 10.85
CA ARG A 274 -2.37 9.23 11.17
C ARG A 274 -1.53 9.73 12.34
N SER A 275 -1.29 11.05 12.39
CA SER A 275 -0.56 11.70 13.49
C SER A 275 -1.32 11.63 14.82
N ARG A 276 -2.66 11.67 14.78
CA ARG A 276 -3.51 11.51 15.97
C ARG A 276 -3.58 10.05 16.44
N LEU A 277 -3.87 9.14 15.51
CA LEU A 277 -4.07 7.72 15.81
C LEU A 277 -2.85 7.06 16.46
N GLY A 278 -1.64 7.59 16.23
CA GLY A 278 -0.44 7.36 17.05
C GLY A 278 -0.20 5.91 17.52
N ASN A 279 0.50 5.74 18.64
CA ASN A 279 0.71 4.43 19.27
C ASN A 279 -0.38 4.08 20.31
N ASP A 280 -1.08 5.07 20.85
CA ASP A 280 -1.96 4.95 22.03
C ASP A 280 -3.43 5.34 21.77
N GLU A 281 -3.85 5.53 20.51
CA GLU A 281 -5.27 5.69 20.15
C GLU A 281 -5.80 4.46 19.40
N LYS A 282 -7.12 4.22 19.52
CA LYS A 282 -7.82 3.16 18.81
C LYS A 282 -8.75 3.73 17.75
N LEU A 283 -8.75 3.11 16.58
CA LEU A 283 -9.74 3.36 15.54
C LEU A 283 -11.00 2.56 15.88
N VAL A 284 -12.13 3.24 16.08
CA VAL A 284 -13.42 2.62 16.38
C VAL A 284 -14.35 2.80 15.18
N VAL A 285 -14.76 1.68 14.60
CA VAL A 285 -15.75 1.60 13.53
C VAL A 285 -17.03 1.05 14.12
N SER A 286 -18.15 1.76 13.99
CA SER A 286 -19.45 1.30 14.47
C SER A 286 -20.54 1.45 13.41
N ALA A 287 -21.52 0.55 13.43
CA ALA A 287 -22.63 0.48 12.50
C ALA A 287 -23.95 0.37 13.28
N THR A 288 -25.01 0.99 12.77
CA THR A 288 -26.35 0.87 13.37
C THR A 288 -27.01 -0.48 13.11
N SER A 289 -26.65 -1.16 12.02
CA SER A 289 -27.19 -2.47 11.62
C SER A 289 -26.22 -3.22 10.69
N GLY A 290 -26.20 -4.56 10.78
CA GLY A 290 -25.31 -5.41 9.99
C GLY A 290 -23.95 -5.71 10.65
N GLU A 291 -23.18 -6.59 10.03
CA GLU A 291 -21.84 -6.97 10.47
C GLU A 291 -20.78 -6.08 9.79
N ILE A 292 -19.82 -5.58 10.57
CA ILE A 292 -18.72 -4.76 10.07
C ILE A 292 -17.49 -5.62 9.88
N PHE A 293 -16.78 -5.44 8.78
CA PHE A 293 -15.54 -6.12 8.47
C PHE A 293 -14.46 -5.09 8.14
N VAL A 294 -13.24 -5.30 8.61
CA VAL A 294 -12.14 -4.35 8.39
C VAL A 294 -10.92 -5.10 7.85
N GLY A 295 -10.23 -4.51 6.88
CA GLY A 295 -9.03 -5.04 6.25
C GLY A 295 -8.07 -3.94 5.83
N THR A 296 -6.77 -4.25 5.79
CA THR A 296 -5.71 -3.32 5.36
C THR A 296 -5.29 -3.51 3.90
N TYR A 297 -6.04 -4.30 3.13
CA TYR A 297 -5.77 -4.54 1.71
C TYR A 297 -7.09 -4.53 0.92
N PRO A 298 -7.04 -4.12 -0.36
CA PRO A 298 -8.19 -4.14 -1.24
C PRO A 298 -8.72 -5.57 -1.40
N LEU A 299 -10.02 -5.69 -1.53
CA LEU A 299 -10.67 -6.97 -1.81
C LEU A 299 -11.61 -6.75 -2.97
N THR A 300 -11.58 -7.67 -3.93
CA THR A 300 -12.42 -7.64 -5.13
C THR A 300 -13.90 -7.85 -4.82
N GLU A 301 -14.23 -8.39 -3.64
CA GLU A 301 -15.61 -8.58 -3.18
C GLU A 301 -15.75 -8.30 -1.68
N ALA A 302 -16.86 -7.67 -1.30
CA ALA A 302 -17.25 -7.39 0.08
C ALA A 302 -17.76 -8.64 0.82
N THR A 303 -17.04 -9.76 0.75
CA THR A 303 -17.44 -10.98 1.45
C THR A 303 -16.84 -11.01 2.86
N PRO A 304 -17.60 -11.40 3.91
CA PRO A 304 -17.11 -11.50 5.29
C PRO A 304 -15.77 -12.26 5.41
N VAL A 305 -15.61 -13.23 4.54
CA VAL A 305 -14.49 -14.17 4.42
C VAL A 305 -13.16 -13.49 4.07
N SER A 306 -13.22 -12.30 3.46
CA SER A 306 -12.07 -11.66 2.84
C SER A 306 -11.33 -10.68 3.78
N TYR A 307 -11.98 -10.22 4.85
CA TYR A 307 -11.47 -9.19 5.77
C TYR A 307 -10.76 -9.77 7.00
N MET A 308 -9.87 -8.98 7.61
CA MET A 308 -8.97 -9.39 8.70
C MET A 308 -9.63 -9.32 10.08
N TRP A 309 -10.51 -8.35 10.28
CA TRP A 309 -11.26 -8.16 11.52
C TRP A 309 -12.76 -8.08 11.23
N ALA A 310 -13.56 -8.45 12.22
CA ALA A 310 -15.01 -8.40 12.14
C ALA A 310 -15.61 -7.91 13.46
N SER A 311 -16.75 -7.22 13.43
CA SER A 311 -17.53 -6.97 14.64
C SER A 311 -18.03 -8.34 15.09
N GLY A 312 -17.43 -8.89 16.15
CA GLY A 312 -17.76 -10.22 16.64
C GLY A 312 -19.23 -10.35 17.05
N ALA A 313 -19.61 -11.53 17.55
CA ALA A 313 -20.97 -11.87 17.97
C ALA A 313 -21.48 -11.11 19.23
N SER A 314 -20.94 -9.92 19.52
CA SER A 314 -21.38 -9.05 20.62
C SER A 314 -22.66 -8.28 20.23
N SER A 315 -23.33 -7.69 21.23
CA SER A 315 -24.61 -6.98 21.04
C SER A 315 -24.48 -5.72 20.17
N GLU A 316 -23.29 -5.15 20.03
CA GLU A 316 -23.02 -3.90 19.30
C GLU A 316 -22.13 -4.17 18.08
N SER A 317 -22.53 -3.72 16.89
CA SER A 317 -21.72 -3.80 15.67
C SER A 317 -20.58 -2.78 15.76
N VAL A 318 -19.54 -3.11 16.51
CA VAL A 318 -18.37 -2.25 16.75
C VAL A 318 -17.09 -3.05 16.55
N VAL A 319 -16.15 -2.49 15.78
CA VAL A 319 -14.77 -2.97 15.65
C VAL A 319 -13.86 -1.90 16.19
N SER A 320 -13.02 -2.24 17.16
CA SER A 320 -11.93 -1.37 17.62
C SER A 320 -10.59 -1.97 17.24
N LEU A 321 -9.74 -1.21 16.56
CA LEU A 321 -8.40 -1.60 16.17
C LEU A 321 -7.36 -0.68 16.81
N THR A 322 -6.27 -1.25 17.28
CA THR A 322 -5.06 -0.51 17.67
C THR A 322 -3.95 -0.73 16.66
N LEU A 323 -2.94 0.16 16.66
CA LEU A 323 -1.76 -0.02 15.83
C LEU A 323 -1.00 -1.32 16.16
N LYS A 324 -1.06 -1.77 17.42
CA LYS A 324 -0.48 -3.06 17.84
C LYS A 324 -1.23 -4.26 17.23
N ASP A 325 -2.55 -4.17 17.05
CA ASP A 325 -3.34 -5.22 16.40
C ASP A 325 -3.01 -5.32 14.91
N ILE A 326 -2.81 -4.16 14.27
CA ILE A 326 -2.38 -4.06 12.87
C ILE A 326 -0.95 -4.58 12.71
N ASP A 327 -0.02 -4.14 13.56
CA ASP A 327 1.39 -4.59 13.57
C ASP A 327 1.47 -6.11 13.82
N SER A 328 0.74 -6.63 14.81
CA SER A 328 0.65 -8.08 15.08
C SER A 328 0.11 -8.86 13.89
N CYS A 329 -0.90 -8.34 13.17
CA CYS A 329 -1.46 -9.02 12.01
C CYS A 329 -0.58 -8.91 10.75
N LEU A 330 0.08 -7.77 10.54
CA LEU A 330 0.95 -7.55 9.38
C LEU A 330 2.32 -8.21 9.53
N ARG A 331 2.86 -8.32 10.75
CA ARG A 331 4.07 -9.11 11.04
C ARG A 331 3.91 -10.59 10.68
N GLN A 332 2.68 -11.11 10.61
CA GLN A 332 2.41 -12.49 10.17
C GLN A 332 2.70 -12.69 8.68
N TYR A 333 2.76 -11.60 7.90
CA TYR A 333 3.03 -11.60 6.46
C TYR A 333 4.45 -11.11 6.12
N ASP A 334 5.22 -10.65 7.12
CA ASP A 334 6.62 -10.25 6.97
C ASP A 334 7.57 -11.43 7.26
N LEU A 335 8.01 -12.09 6.20
CA LEU A 335 9.00 -13.18 6.30
C LEU A 335 10.43 -12.65 6.49
N SER A 336 10.65 -11.33 6.52
CA SER A 336 11.98 -10.73 6.62
C SER A 336 12.67 -10.92 7.96
N GLY A 337 11.91 -11.18 9.03
CA GLY A 337 12.44 -11.29 10.39
C GLY A 337 13.08 -9.99 10.89
N SER A 338 12.86 -8.86 10.22
CA SER A 338 13.29 -7.57 10.73
C SER A 338 12.37 -7.14 11.86
N ASP A 339 12.94 -6.74 13.00
CA ASP A 339 12.19 -6.33 14.20
C ASP A 339 11.58 -4.93 14.07
N SER A 340 11.46 -4.42 12.84
CA SER A 340 10.97 -3.09 12.52
C SER A 340 9.46 -3.04 12.78
N ALA A 341 9.11 -2.65 14.00
CA ALA A 341 7.73 -2.29 14.34
C ALA A 341 7.18 -1.29 13.34
N ILE A 342 5.96 -1.52 12.89
CA ILE A 342 5.22 -0.51 12.14
C ILE A 342 5.12 0.71 13.05
N SER A 343 5.72 1.82 12.63
CA SER A 343 5.74 3.07 13.40
C SER A 343 4.55 3.99 13.09
N GLU A 344 3.75 3.65 12.08
CA GLU A 344 2.69 4.49 11.55
C GLU A 344 1.49 3.68 11.03
N TRP A 345 0.29 4.23 11.19
CA TRP A 345 -0.94 3.66 10.64
C TRP A 345 -0.89 3.57 9.10
N PRO A 346 -1.52 2.55 8.49
CA PRO A 346 -1.66 2.48 7.03
C PRO A 346 -2.45 3.67 6.50
N GLU A 347 -2.12 4.14 5.31
CA GLU A 347 -2.79 5.28 4.67
C GLU A 347 -4.25 4.98 4.31
N VAL A 348 -4.58 3.70 4.09
CA VAL A 348 -5.90 3.25 3.65
C VAL A 348 -6.36 2.06 4.47
N ILE A 349 -7.64 2.08 4.86
CA ILE A 349 -8.33 0.98 5.52
C ILE A 349 -9.63 0.69 4.75
N TYR A 350 -9.92 -0.58 4.52
CA TYR A 350 -11.14 -1.02 3.84
C TYR A 350 -12.14 -1.54 4.87
N ILE A 351 -13.37 -1.06 4.81
CA ILE A 351 -14.47 -1.43 5.71
C ILE A 351 -15.59 -2.07 4.88
N GLY A 352 -15.85 -3.36 5.07
CA GLY A 352 -17.04 -4.02 4.55
C GLY A 352 -18.21 -3.89 5.53
N VAL A 353 -19.43 -3.68 5.03
CA VAL A 353 -20.64 -3.76 5.85
C VAL A 353 -21.59 -4.75 5.18
N SER A 354 -21.92 -5.84 5.87
CA SER A 354 -22.93 -6.79 5.42
C SER A 354 -24.21 -6.56 6.21
N ASN A 355 -25.21 -5.98 5.55
CA ASN A 355 -26.52 -5.76 6.13
C ASN A 355 -27.63 -6.34 5.22
N PRO A 356 -28.39 -7.35 5.67
CA PRO A 356 -29.52 -7.88 4.91
C PRO A 356 -30.75 -6.95 4.85
N GLU A 357 -30.79 -5.86 5.65
CA GLU A 357 -31.95 -4.94 5.74
C GLU A 357 -31.79 -3.62 4.96
N GLY A 358 -30.70 -3.45 4.19
CA GLY A 358 -30.60 -2.45 3.11
C GLY A 358 -30.27 -1.00 3.48
N SER A 359 -30.23 -0.64 4.77
CA SER A 359 -29.68 0.67 5.19
C SER A 359 -28.95 0.58 6.53
N CYS A 360 -27.76 1.19 6.57
CA CYS A 360 -26.92 1.26 7.76
C CYS A 360 -26.28 2.65 7.87
N GLU A 361 -26.08 3.12 9.09
CA GLU A 361 -25.26 4.29 9.35
C GLU A 361 -23.93 3.83 9.94
N LEU A 362 -22.84 4.12 9.22
CA LEU A 362 -21.48 3.78 9.60
C LEU A 362 -20.82 5.01 10.22
N SER A 363 -20.22 4.87 11.40
CA SER A 363 -19.42 5.94 12.01
C SER A 363 -18.00 5.43 12.26
N VAL A 364 -17.01 6.16 11.76
CA VAL A 364 -15.60 5.89 12.01
C VAL A 364 -15.04 7.02 12.87
N ARG A 365 -14.45 6.69 14.01
CA ARG A 365 -13.87 7.69 14.93
C ARG A 365 -12.53 7.24 15.49
N SER A 366 -11.66 8.22 15.73
CA SER A 366 -10.52 8.00 16.64
C SER A 366 -11.01 8.15 18.07
N ALA A 367 -10.60 7.23 18.94
CA ALA A 367 -10.85 7.32 20.36
C ALA A 367 -9.54 7.12 21.12
N GLU A 368 -9.27 8.01 22.08
CA GLU A 368 -8.26 7.76 23.09
C GLU A 368 -8.60 6.44 23.80
N ILE A 369 -7.58 5.67 24.18
CA ILE A 369 -7.76 4.51 25.06
C ILE A 369 -8.24 5.03 26.42
N SER A 370 -9.55 5.25 26.54
CA SER A 370 -10.18 5.42 27.83
C SER A 370 -10.03 4.09 28.56
N ALA A 371 -9.35 4.12 29.70
CA ALA A 371 -9.26 3.03 30.65
C ALA A 371 -10.66 2.68 31.17
N THR A 372 -11.42 1.93 30.38
CA THR A 372 -12.65 1.30 30.82
C THR A 372 -12.44 -0.19 30.71
N GLN A 373 -12.01 -0.74 31.87
CA GLN A 373 -12.09 -2.14 32.30
C GLN A 373 -11.22 -3.13 31.52
N GLU A 374 -9.93 -3.14 31.85
CA GLU A 374 -9.12 -4.34 32.11
C GLU A 374 -7.68 -3.87 32.37
N ASP A 375 -7.45 -3.28 33.53
CA ASP A 375 -6.18 -3.20 34.24
C ASP A 375 -6.48 -2.46 35.55
N GLU A 376 -6.92 -3.20 36.59
CA GLU A 376 -6.83 -2.66 37.94
C GLU A 376 -5.35 -2.49 38.26
N GLU A 377 -4.86 -1.26 38.18
CA GLU A 377 -3.67 -0.84 38.91
C GLU A 377 -3.83 -1.28 40.37
N VAL A 378 -2.97 -2.22 40.79
CA VAL A 378 -2.86 -2.63 42.18
C VAL A 378 -2.38 -1.40 42.97
N PRO A 379 -3.17 -0.83 43.89
CA PRO A 379 -2.66 0.24 44.73
C PRO A 379 -1.65 -0.36 45.69
N SER A 380 -0.45 0.21 45.69
CA SER A 380 0.58 -0.03 46.68
C SER A 380 0.07 0.26 48.08
N GLU A 381 0.24 -0.73 48.96
CA GLU A 381 0.35 -0.68 50.42
C GLU A 381 -0.40 0.43 51.16
N ASP A 382 -1.64 0.13 51.55
CA ASP A 382 -2.23 0.57 52.81
C ASP A 382 -3.25 -0.49 53.29
N GLY A 383 -2.84 -1.30 54.27
CA GLY A 383 -3.65 -1.95 55.33
C GLY A 383 -4.99 -2.67 55.06
N GLU A 384 -5.53 -2.74 53.84
CA GLU A 384 -6.84 -3.33 53.58
C GLU A 384 -6.72 -4.75 53.05
N GLU A 385 -7.29 -5.72 53.78
CA GLU A 385 -7.33 -7.10 53.34
C GLU A 385 -8.39 -7.28 52.24
N TRP A 386 -7.99 -7.69 51.03
CA TRP A 386 -8.88 -7.99 49.90
C TRP A 386 -9.23 -9.48 49.82
N THR A 387 -10.46 -9.80 49.42
CA THR A 387 -10.96 -11.18 49.23
C THR A 387 -11.79 -11.30 47.97
N THR A 388 -11.79 -12.48 47.34
CA THR A 388 -12.58 -12.74 46.13
C THR A 388 -14.02 -13.11 46.45
N CYS A 389 -14.97 -12.49 45.75
CA CYS A 389 -16.39 -12.81 45.86
C CYS A 389 -16.67 -14.20 45.27
N SER A 390 -17.39 -15.04 46.02
CA SER A 390 -17.76 -16.40 45.60
C SER A 390 -18.70 -16.45 44.39
N ASN A 391 -19.45 -15.37 44.11
CA ASN A 391 -20.50 -15.33 43.09
C ASN A 391 -20.11 -14.60 41.80
N CYS A 392 -19.25 -13.59 41.84
CA CYS A 392 -18.80 -12.86 40.64
C CYS A 392 -17.28 -12.90 40.42
N HIS A 393 -16.54 -13.57 41.30
CA HIS A 393 -15.08 -13.70 41.24
C HIS A 393 -14.29 -12.38 41.26
N HIS A 394 -14.96 -11.25 41.51
CA HIS A 394 -14.32 -9.95 41.63
C HIS A 394 -13.63 -9.80 42.99
N ARG A 395 -12.50 -9.08 43.03
CA ARG A 395 -11.78 -8.77 44.27
C ARG A 395 -12.50 -7.64 44.98
N VAL A 396 -12.82 -7.84 46.25
CA VAL A 396 -13.58 -6.91 47.08
C VAL A 396 -12.89 -6.80 48.45
N PRO A 397 -12.76 -5.59 49.03
CA PRO A 397 -12.25 -5.44 50.39
C PRO A 397 -13.05 -6.30 51.39
N LYS A 398 -12.39 -6.99 52.33
CA LYS A 398 -13.05 -7.86 53.33
C LYS A 398 -14.16 -7.15 54.09
N ALA A 399 -13.98 -5.87 54.39
CA ALA A 399 -14.96 -5.04 55.10
C ALA A 399 -16.28 -4.87 54.34
N SER A 400 -16.26 -4.92 53.00
CA SER A 400 -17.44 -4.71 52.14
C SER A 400 -17.93 -5.99 51.45
N LEU A 401 -17.23 -7.12 51.63
CA LEU A 401 -17.58 -8.42 51.04
C LEU A 401 -19.02 -8.84 51.35
N SER A 402 -19.49 -8.68 52.59
CA SER A 402 -20.84 -9.09 52.99
C SER A 402 -21.95 -8.32 52.26
N LEU A 403 -21.78 -7.00 52.10
CA LEU A 403 -22.71 -6.15 51.36
C LEU A 403 -22.63 -6.41 49.85
N HIS A 404 -21.41 -6.62 49.35
CA HIS A 404 -21.18 -6.99 47.96
C HIS A 404 -21.83 -8.33 47.64
N GLU A 405 -21.69 -9.37 48.46
CA GLU A 405 -22.28 -10.69 48.23
C GLU A 405 -23.80 -10.63 48.17
N LEU A 406 -24.45 -9.88 49.07
CA LEU A 406 -25.90 -9.71 49.06
C LEU A 406 -26.38 -8.99 47.79
N ARG A 407 -25.68 -7.95 47.34
CA ARG A 407 -26.01 -7.22 46.11
C ARG A 407 -25.69 -8.05 44.86
N CYS A 408 -24.59 -8.79 44.89
CA CYS A 408 -24.11 -9.64 43.80
C CYS A 408 -25.07 -10.81 43.56
N LYS A 409 -25.48 -11.54 44.61
CA LYS A 409 -26.47 -12.64 44.50
C LYS A 409 -27.84 -12.18 44.02
N ARG A 410 -28.19 -10.91 44.26
CA ARG A 410 -29.44 -10.29 43.76
C ARG A 410 -29.36 -9.92 42.29
N LEU A 411 -28.22 -9.46 41.80
CA LEU A 411 -28.08 -8.94 40.44
C LEU A 411 -27.54 -9.99 39.44
N TYR A 412 -26.74 -10.94 39.91
CA TYR A 412 -26.04 -11.90 39.07
C TYR A 412 -26.41 -13.35 39.44
N VAL A 413 -26.47 -14.20 38.43
CA VAL A 413 -26.64 -15.65 38.49
C VAL A 413 -25.43 -16.27 37.80
N GLN A 414 -24.79 -17.23 38.46
CA GLN A 414 -23.70 -18.00 37.85
C GLN A 414 -24.27 -19.01 36.87
N CYS A 415 -23.65 -19.05 35.69
CA CYS A 415 -24.00 -20.05 34.70
C CYS A 415 -23.32 -21.39 35.02
N PRO A 416 -24.05 -22.52 35.08
CA PRO A 416 -23.46 -23.82 35.43
C PRO A 416 -22.59 -24.43 34.32
N GLU A 417 -22.59 -23.86 33.10
CA GLU A 417 -21.79 -24.37 31.98
C GLU A 417 -20.53 -23.54 31.70
N CYS A 418 -20.52 -22.23 32.00
CA CYS A 418 -19.39 -21.34 31.74
C CYS A 418 -18.85 -20.59 32.96
N ASP A 419 -19.44 -20.81 34.15
CA ASP A 419 -19.08 -20.18 35.43
C ASP A 419 -19.03 -18.64 35.44
N GLN A 420 -19.55 -18.01 34.38
CA GLN A 420 -19.61 -16.56 34.26
C GLN A 420 -20.76 -15.98 35.10
N PRO A 421 -20.56 -14.86 35.82
CA PRO A 421 -21.62 -14.16 36.52
C PRO A 421 -22.47 -13.34 35.54
N ILE A 422 -23.68 -13.83 35.25
CA ILE A 422 -24.58 -13.21 34.28
C ILE A 422 -25.63 -12.41 35.02
N ARG A 423 -25.92 -11.19 34.56
CA ARG A 423 -26.99 -10.40 35.17
C ARG A 423 -28.34 -11.11 35.00
N ARG A 424 -29.18 -11.08 36.04
CA ARG A 424 -30.49 -11.76 36.06
C ARG A 424 -31.44 -11.31 34.96
N ASP A 425 -31.34 -10.06 34.53
CA ASP A 425 -32.09 -9.49 33.40
C ASP A 425 -31.69 -10.11 32.05
N ARG A 426 -30.40 -10.45 31.88
CA ARG A 426 -29.84 -11.07 30.66
C ARG A 426 -29.84 -12.59 30.69
N TRP A 427 -30.02 -13.22 31.86
CA TRP A 427 -30.09 -14.67 32.01
C TRP A 427 -31.06 -15.38 31.03
N PRO A 428 -32.28 -14.88 30.76
CA PRO A 428 -33.20 -15.53 29.81
C PRO A 428 -32.71 -15.52 28.35
N ARG A 429 -31.77 -14.62 28.03
CA ARG A 429 -31.16 -14.49 26.69
C ARG A 429 -29.84 -15.23 26.57
N HIS A 430 -29.24 -15.65 27.67
CA HIS A 430 -27.98 -16.39 27.65
C HIS A 430 -28.17 -17.83 27.18
N VAL A 431 -27.45 -18.22 26.13
CA VAL A 431 -27.39 -19.60 25.62
C VAL A 431 -25.95 -19.93 25.25
N HIS A 432 -25.60 -21.21 25.16
CA HIS A 432 -24.31 -21.63 24.61
C HIS A 432 -24.50 -22.25 23.23
N CYS A 433 -23.51 -22.05 22.36
CA CYS A 433 -23.48 -22.73 21.09
C CYS A 433 -23.38 -24.25 21.28
N PRO A 434 -24.21 -25.07 20.61
CA PRO A 434 -24.14 -26.53 20.74
C PRO A 434 -22.81 -27.12 20.27
N VAL A 435 -22.11 -26.44 19.34
CA VAL A 435 -20.87 -26.90 18.68
C VAL A 435 -19.63 -26.46 19.47
N CYS A 436 -19.41 -25.14 19.67
CA CYS A 436 -18.21 -24.62 20.33
C CYS A 436 -18.38 -24.27 21.81
N LYS A 437 -19.58 -24.41 22.38
CA LYS A 437 -19.91 -24.08 23.79
C LYS A 437 -19.68 -22.63 24.21
N LEU A 438 -19.41 -21.72 23.26
CA LEU A 438 -19.26 -20.31 23.56
C LEU A 438 -20.60 -19.70 24.03
N PRO A 439 -20.56 -18.80 25.03
CA PRO A 439 -21.74 -18.07 25.49
C PRO A 439 -22.17 -17.04 24.44
N CYS A 440 -23.44 -17.02 24.10
CA CYS A 440 -24.05 -16.15 23.09
C CYS A 440 -25.46 -15.72 23.52
N ASP A 441 -25.95 -14.63 22.95
CA ASP A 441 -27.36 -14.27 23.08
C ASP A 441 -28.24 -15.16 22.19
N LYS A 442 -29.39 -15.56 22.70
CA LYS A 442 -30.36 -16.46 22.04
C LYS A 442 -30.81 -15.93 20.67
N GLU A 443 -30.92 -14.62 20.54
CA GLU A 443 -31.32 -13.93 19.30
C GLU A 443 -30.21 -14.02 18.22
N LYS A 444 -28.93 -14.08 18.60
CA LYS A 444 -27.77 -14.10 17.68
C LYS A 444 -27.11 -15.47 17.53
N LEU A 445 -27.61 -16.50 18.22
CA LEU A 445 -27.15 -17.87 18.08
C LEU A 445 -27.18 -18.37 16.60
N PRO A 446 -28.22 -18.05 15.79
CA PRO A 446 -28.22 -18.42 14.37
C PRO A 446 -27.10 -17.74 13.57
N ASP A 447 -26.78 -16.48 13.89
CA ASP A 447 -25.72 -15.71 13.23
C ASP A 447 -24.34 -16.28 13.58
N HIS A 448 -24.12 -16.59 14.85
CA HIS A 448 -22.93 -17.27 15.33
C HIS A 448 -22.72 -18.62 14.62
N GLN A 449 -23.77 -19.44 14.51
CA GLN A 449 -23.69 -20.73 13.81
C GLN A 449 -23.37 -20.55 12.32
N ARG A 450 -23.98 -19.56 11.67
CA ARG A 450 -23.67 -19.24 10.28
C ARG A 450 -22.23 -18.80 10.09
N ALA A 451 -21.71 -17.91 10.93
CA ALA A 451 -20.35 -17.37 10.80
C ALA A 451 -19.26 -18.36 11.24
N CYS A 452 -19.47 -19.11 12.32
CA CYS A 452 -18.43 -19.92 12.98
C CYS A 452 -18.47 -21.41 12.63
N HIS A 453 -19.59 -21.92 12.10
CA HIS A 453 -19.80 -23.36 11.92
C HIS A 453 -20.32 -23.74 10.53
N THR A 454 -20.50 -22.78 9.61
CA THR A 454 -20.73 -23.09 8.19
C THR A 454 -19.37 -23.30 7.52
N PRO A 455 -19.10 -24.44 6.89
CA PRO A 455 -17.85 -24.65 6.17
C PRO A 455 -17.67 -23.63 5.03
N ILE A 456 -16.46 -23.10 4.89
CA ILE A 456 -16.12 -22.10 3.87
C ILE A 456 -14.91 -22.59 3.07
N GLU A 457 -14.88 -22.33 1.77
CA GLU A 457 -13.72 -22.61 0.93
C GLU A 457 -12.74 -21.43 0.98
N CYS A 458 -11.46 -21.71 1.19
CA CYS A 458 -10.42 -20.68 1.15
C CYS A 458 -10.32 -20.11 -0.27
N PRO A 459 -10.48 -18.80 -0.48
CA PRO A 459 -10.41 -18.20 -1.82
C PRO A 459 -9.00 -18.29 -2.43
N ASP A 460 -7.96 -18.36 -1.59
CA ASP A 460 -6.57 -18.35 -2.05
C ASP A 460 -6.07 -19.75 -2.46
N CYS A 461 -6.46 -20.80 -1.74
CA CYS A 461 -5.96 -22.17 -1.97
C CYS A 461 -7.04 -23.22 -2.29
N GLY A 462 -8.32 -22.88 -2.19
CA GLY A 462 -9.44 -23.79 -2.43
C GLY A 462 -9.68 -24.83 -1.34
N GLN A 463 -8.96 -24.79 -0.22
CA GLN A 463 -9.15 -25.75 0.88
C GLN A 463 -10.44 -25.48 1.65
N GLN A 464 -11.20 -26.53 1.97
CA GLN A 464 -12.39 -26.41 2.82
C GLN A 464 -12.00 -26.20 4.28
N ILE A 465 -12.60 -25.19 4.90
CA ILE A 465 -12.44 -24.82 6.30
C ILE A 465 -13.73 -25.16 7.06
N PRO A 466 -13.75 -26.28 7.80
CA PRO A 466 -14.95 -26.73 8.50
C PRO A 466 -15.31 -25.86 9.71
N GLU A 467 -14.33 -25.16 10.31
CA GLU A 467 -14.55 -24.20 11.41
C GLU A 467 -15.04 -22.83 10.92
N GLY A 468 -15.54 -22.79 9.68
CA GLY A 468 -16.08 -21.61 9.02
C GLY A 468 -15.12 -20.42 9.00
N ARG A 469 -15.66 -19.23 9.22
CA ARG A 469 -14.92 -17.99 9.06
C ARG A 469 -13.80 -17.82 10.10
N PHE A 470 -14.05 -18.22 11.34
CA PHE A 470 -13.06 -18.13 12.41
C PHE A 470 -11.94 -19.15 12.25
N GLY A 471 -12.17 -20.27 11.54
CA GLY A 471 -11.12 -21.18 11.10
C GLY A 471 -10.33 -20.64 9.90
N LEU A 472 -10.94 -19.82 9.06
CA LEU A 472 -10.29 -19.36 7.84
C LEU A 472 -9.18 -18.35 8.14
N LEU A 473 -9.38 -17.47 9.13
CA LEU A 473 -8.36 -16.51 9.56
C LEU A 473 -7.04 -17.20 9.98
N PRO A 474 -7.02 -18.15 10.93
CA PRO A 474 -5.81 -18.88 11.28
C PRO A 474 -5.30 -19.78 10.14
N HIS A 475 -6.18 -20.29 9.27
CA HIS A 475 -5.74 -20.97 8.05
C HIS A 475 -4.94 -20.02 7.14
N ARG A 476 -5.50 -18.87 6.75
CA ARG A 476 -4.83 -17.88 5.88
C ARG A 476 -3.54 -17.35 6.50
N ARG A 477 -3.52 -17.21 7.83
CA ARG A 477 -2.34 -16.80 8.60
C ARG A 477 -1.25 -17.86 8.62
N ASP A 478 -1.55 -19.04 9.14
CA ASP A 478 -0.53 -20.00 9.57
C ASP A 478 -0.34 -21.16 8.60
N SER A 479 -1.40 -21.58 7.91
CA SER A 479 -1.48 -22.89 7.25
C SER A 479 -1.71 -22.83 5.74
N CYS A 480 -2.11 -21.68 5.19
CA CYS A 480 -2.49 -21.55 3.80
C CYS A 480 -1.24 -21.62 2.91
N PRO A 481 -1.20 -22.53 1.93
CA PRO A 481 -0.06 -22.70 1.04
C PRO A 481 0.11 -21.54 0.05
N GLN A 482 -0.93 -20.73 -0.14
CA GLN A 482 -0.98 -19.56 -1.03
C GLN A 482 -1.11 -18.24 -0.27
N ARG A 483 -0.81 -18.22 1.03
CA ARG A 483 -0.91 -16.97 1.82
C ARG A 483 -0.05 -15.86 1.20
N PRO A 484 -0.54 -14.62 1.11
CA PRO A 484 0.27 -13.51 0.62
C PRO A 484 1.43 -13.22 1.58
N HIS A 485 2.58 -12.81 1.08
CA HIS A 485 3.70 -12.31 1.88
C HIS A 485 4.31 -11.08 1.21
N LEU A 486 4.90 -10.19 2.00
CA LEU A 486 5.58 -9.02 1.47
C LEU A 486 6.95 -9.43 0.91
N CYS A 487 7.14 -9.29 -0.41
CA CYS A 487 8.43 -9.56 -1.01
C CYS A 487 9.46 -8.48 -0.63
N ARG A 488 10.60 -8.90 -0.08
CA ARG A 488 11.70 -8.01 0.33
C ARG A 488 12.23 -7.12 -0.81
N PHE A 489 12.14 -7.58 -2.06
CA PHE A 489 12.75 -6.93 -3.21
C PHE A 489 11.79 -6.06 -4.03
N CYS A 490 10.54 -6.48 -4.27
CA CYS A 490 9.56 -5.68 -5.02
C CYS A 490 8.57 -4.92 -4.14
N LYS A 491 8.54 -5.21 -2.83
CA LYS A 491 7.62 -4.58 -1.87
C LYS A 491 6.13 -4.77 -2.20
N LEU A 492 5.82 -5.80 -3.01
CA LEU A 492 4.46 -6.22 -3.30
C LEU A 492 4.07 -7.41 -2.41
N TYR A 493 2.80 -7.47 -2.05
CA TYR A 493 2.20 -8.68 -1.49
C TYR A 493 2.00 -9.70 -2.60
N VAL A 494 2.65 -10.85 -2.46
CA VAL A 494 2.61 -11.93 -3.45
C VAL A 494 2.30 -13.25 -2.75
N PRO A 495 1.51 -14.15 -3.37
CA PRO A 495 1.24 -15.45 -2.77
C PRO A 495 2.53 -16.24 -2.57
N ILE A 496 2.64 -16.93 -1.44
CA ILE A 496 3.66 -17.96 -1.26
C ILE A 496 3.34 -19.08 -2.25
N GLU A 497 4.28 -19.47 -3.10
CA GLU A 497 4.01 -20.47 -4.15
C GLU A 497 3.98 -21.91 -3.61
N GLY A 498 3.68 -22.11 -2.33
CA GLY A 498 3.62 -23.42 -1.63
C GLY A 498 4.89 -24.30 -1.72
N THR A 499 5.94 -23.81 -2.39
CA THR A 499 7.14 -24.54 -2.78
C THR A 499 8.37 -23.77 -2.33
N THR A 500 9.45 -24.49 -2.01
CA THR A 500 10.73 -23.86 -1.69
C THR A 500 11.50 -23.58 -2.98
N PRO A 501 12.34 -22.51 -3.04
CA PRO A 501 13.22 -22.28 -4.17
C PRO A 501 14.04 -23.52 -4.56
N GLU A 502 14.28 -23.71 -5.86
CA GLU A 502 15.12 -24.80 -6.36
C GLU A 502 16.57 -24.65 -5.89
N ASP A 503 17.07 -23.42 -5.86
CA ASP A 503 18.42 -23.06 -5.45
C ASP A 503 18.64 -23.25 -3.93
N ALA A 504 19.63 -24.07 -3.57
CA ALA A 504 19.96 -24.36 -2.17
C ALA A 504 20.37 -23.10 -1.37
N ARG A 505 21.01 -22.13 -2.02
CA ARG A 505 21.41 -20.86 -1.41
C ARG A 505 20.19 -20.00 -1.07
N ASP A 506 19.20 -19.94 -1.96
CA ASP A 506 17.98 -19.15 -1.74
C ASP A 506 17.13 -19.77 -0.63
N ARG A 507 17.11 -21.11 -0.52
CA ARG A 507 16.52 -21.81 0.64
C ARG A 507 17.22 -21.48 1.96
N LEU A 508 18.55 -21.41 1.97
CA LEU A 508 19.32 -21.08 3.18
C LEU A 508 19.08 -19.63 3.64
N MET A 509 18.86 -18.71 2.68
CA MET A 509 18.56 -17.30 2.94
C MET A 509 17.08 -17.06 3.32
N GLY A 510 16.26 -18.13 3.37
CA GLY A 510 14.85 -18.06 3.72
C GLY A 510 13.99 -17.31 2.70
N LEU A 511 14.41 -17.27 1.43
CA LEU A 511 13.67 -16.59 0.37
C LEU A 511 12.48 -17.43 -0.10
N SER A 512 11.37 -16.77 -0.43
CA SER A 512 10.29 -17.40 -1.21
C SER A 512 10.69 -17.61 -2.68
N VAL A 513 9.93 -18.40 -3.44
CA VAL A 513 10.17 -18.60 -4.88
C VAL A 513 10.09 -17.28 -5.64
N HIS A 514 9.09 -16.45 -5.32
CA HIS A 514 8.98 -15.12 -5.88
C HIS A 514 10.19 -14.26 -5.50
N GLU A 515 10.63 -14.27 -4.24
CA GLU A 515 11.79 -13.50 -3.79
C GLU A 515 13.09 -13.97 -4.44
N ALA A 516 13.29 -15.28 -4.64
CA ALA A 516 14.43 -15.82 -5.35
C ALA A 516 14.51 -15.28 -6.78
N ARG A 517 13.36 -15.26 -7.49
CA ARG A 517 13.27 -14.71 -8.85
C ARG A 517 13.41 -13.18 -8.86
N CYS A 518 12.78 -12.48 -7.92
CA CYS A 518 12.79 -11.03 -7.83
C CYS A 518 14.17 -10.50 -7.40
N GLY A 519 14.86 -11.22 -6.53
CA GLY A 519 16.20 -10.91 -6.02
C GLY A 519 17.33 -11.14 -7.02
N ASN A 520 17.09 -11.90 -8.10
CA ASN A 520 18.03 -12.05 -9.21
C ASN A 520 18.19 -10.77 -10.06
N ARG A 521 17.27 -9.81 -9.91
CA ARG A 521 17.40 -8.50 -10.56
C ARG A 521 18.60 -7.76 -9.99
N THR A 522 19.29 -7.00 -10.84
CA THR A 522 20.45 -6.19 -10.45
C THR A 522 20.07 -4.73 -10.27
N ASP A 523 20.71 -4.07 -9.31
CA ASP A 523 20.62 -2.64 -9.07
C ASP A 523 22.01 -2.06 -8.81
N ALA A 524 22.19 -0.75 -8.99
CA ALA A 524 23.46 -0.09 -8.75
C ALA A 524 23.71 0.06 -7.23
N CYS A 525 24.90 -0.35 -6.78
CA CYS A 525 25.32 -0.11 -5.40
C CYS A 525 25.39 1.40 -5.13
N PRO A 526 24.79 1.91 -4.05
CA PRO A 526 24.78 3.34 -3.75
C PRO A 526 26.17 3.92 -3.45
N GLU A 527 27.14 3.10 -3.04
CA GLU A 527 28.48 3.57 -2.69
C GLU A 527 29.51 3.46 -3.82
N CYS A 528 29.49 2.38 -4.62
CA CYS A 528 30.44 2.19 -5.72
C CYS A 528 29.83 2.25 -7.13
N GLY A 529 28.51 2.34 -7.26
CA GLY A 529 27.81 2.35 -8.55
C GLY A 529 27.85 1.02 -9.31
N ARG A 530 28.41 -0.05 -8.74
CA ARG A 530 28.48 -1.37 -9.39
C ARG A 530 27.11 -2.03 -9.42
N LEU A 531 26.75 -2.62 -10.55
CA LEU A 531 25.54 -3.44 -10.66
C LEU A 531 25.70 -4.74 -9.88
N VAL A 532 24.84 -4.93 -8.87
CA VAL A 532 24.83 -6.10 -7.97
C VAL A 532 23.41 -6.64 -7.89
N ARG A 533 23.27 -7.97 -7.80
CA ARG A 533 21.95 -8.61 -7.62
C ARG A 533 21.36 -8.16 -6.29
N LEU A 534 20.07 -7.87 -6.25
CA LEU A 534 19.40 -7.40 -5.04
C LEU A 534 19.55 -8.38 -3.87
N LYS A 535 19.51 -9.70 -4.14
CA LYS A 535 19.75 -10.72 -3.10
C LYS A 535 21.20 -10.82 -2.61
N ASP A 536 22.14 -10.23 -3.35
CA ASP A 536 23.56 -10.19 -3.02
C ASP A 536 24.01 -8.78 -2.56
N MET A 537 23.10 -7.78 -2.52
CA MET A 537 23.46 -6.40 -2.18
C MET A 537 23.99 -6.29 -0.75
N ASP A 538 23.35 -6.93 0.22
CA ASP A 538 23.83 -6.93 1.61
C ASP A 538 25.22 -7.54 1.73
N LEU A 539 25.48 -8.64 1.02
CA LEU A 539 26.80 -9.28 1.00
C LEU A 539 27.84 -8.37 0.34
N HIS A 540 27.46 -7.67 -0.73
CA HIS A 540 28.32 -6.71 -1.40
C HIS A 540 28.66 -5.52 -0.51
N MET A 541 27.67 -4.96 0.20
CA MET A 541 27.90 -3.88 1.18
C MET A 541 28.88 -4.37 2.26
N LYS A 542 28.67 -5.57 2.82
CA LYS A 542 29.59 -6.15 3.83
C LYS A 542 30.99 -6.47 3.31
N ALA A 543 31.10 -6.97 2.08
CA ALA A 543 32.38 -7.44 1.54
C ALA A 543 33.23 -6.31 0.93
N VAL A 544 32.60 -5.24 0.43
CA VAL A 544 33.27 -4.19 -0.34
C VAL A 544 33.27 -2.85 0.40
N HIS A 545 32.24 -2.55 1.18
CA HIS A 545 31.99 -1.24 1.78
C HIS A 545 32.16 -1.22 3.29
N GLU A 546 31.87 -2.33 3.97
CA GLU A 546 32.11 -2.48 5.39
C GLU A 546 33.62 -2.69 5.63
N GLN A 547 34.34 -1.56 5.72
CA GLN A 547 35.68 -1.56 6.30
C GLN A 547 35.53 -2.02 7.75
N SER A 548 36.22 -3.09 8.11
CA SER A 548 36.32 -3.58 9.48
C SER A 548 36.92 -2.49 10.37
N GLU A 549 36.09 -1.63 10.94
CA GLU A 549 36.50 -0.77 12.04
C GLU A 549 36.98 -1.68 13.18
N GLY A 550 38.30 -1.71 13.38
CA GLY A 550 38.91 -2.28 14.57
C GLY A 550 39.17 -3.79 14.60
N ARG A 551 39.61 -4.42 13.50
CA ARG A 551 40.43 -5.64 13.69
C ARG A 551 41.79 -5.23 14.26
N VAL A 552 41.92 -5.29 15.59
CA VAL A 552 43.23 -5.42 16.24
C VAL A 552 43.87 -6.66 15.62
N LEU A 553 44.88 -6.46 14.77
CA LEU A 553 45.63 -7.57 14.22
C LEU A 553 46.21 -8.37 15.39
N GLU A 554 45.94 -9.68 15.40
CA GLU A 554 46.45 -10.53 16.47
C GLU A 554 47.99 -10.46 16.50
N PRO A 555 48.60 -10.49 17.70
CA PRO A 555 50.05 -10.52 17.82
C PRO A 555 50.62 -11.68 17.00
N CYS A 556 51.84 -11.51 16.48
CA CYS A 556 52.56 -12.59 15.81
C CYS A 556 52.56 -13.85 16.69
N PRO A 557 52.06 -15.01 16.21
CA PRO A 557 51.94 -16.22 17.02
C PRO A 557 53.30 -16.81 17.45
N ILE A 558 54.40 -16.33 16.86
CA ILE A 558 55.77 -16.80 17.15
C ILE A 558 56.46 -15.87 18.15
N CYS A 559 56.46 -14.54 17.92
CA CYS A 559 57.22 -13.58 18.74
C CYS A 559 56.37 -12.62 19.59
N GLY A 560 55.03 -12.62 19.41
CA GLY A 560 54.12 -11.79 20.19
C GLY A 560 54.07 -10.30 19.84
N ARG A 561 54.81 -9.82 18.82
CA ARG A 561 54.75 -8.42 18.36
C ARG A 561 53.38 -8.05 17.83
N ARG A 562 52.94 -6.81 18.06
CA ARG A 562 51.60 -6.28 17.69
C ARG A 562 51.65 -5.12 16.69
N ASP A 563 52.84 -4.70 16.28
CA ASP A 563 53.05 -3.48 15.50
C ASP A 563 52.88 -3.74 14.01
N PHE A 564 51.71 -4.22 13.60
CA PHE A 564 51.38 -4.47 12.20
C PHE A 564 50.21 -3.58 11.80
N THR A 565 50.41 -2.81 10.73
CA THR A 565 49.41 -1.91 10.16
C THR A 565 48.51 -2.61 9.14
N SER A 566 48.94 -3.76 8.60
CA SER A 566 48.17 -4.54 7.65
C SER A 566 48.39 -6.07 7.83
N LEU A 567 47.45 -6.87 7.34
CA LEU A 567 47.56 -8.34 7.34
C LEU A 567 48.75 -8.82 6.48
N GLY A 568 49.13 -8.04 5.45
CA GLY A 568 50.30 -8.31 4.61
C GLY A 568 51.62 -8.18 5.38
N ASP A 569 51.72 -7.16 6.24
CA ASP A 569 52.91 -6.94 7.09
C ASP A 569 53.07 -8.08 8.11
N LEU A 570 51.96 -8.54 8.70
CA LEU A 570 51.97 -9.67 9.64
C LEU A 570 52.40 -10.97 8.94
N THR A 571 51.87 -11.25 7.74
CA THR A 571 52.23 -12.48 6.99
C THR A 571 53.68 -12.46 6.50
N ALA A 572 54.18 -11.30 6.06
CA ALA A 572 55.60 -11.12 5.72
C ALA A 572 56.52 -11.24 6.94
N HIS A 573 56.08 -10.76 8.11
CA HIS A 573 56.83 -10.93 9.35
C HIS A 573 56.86 -12.39 9.79
N VAL A 574 55.71 -13.08 9.81
CA VAL A 574 55.63 -14.50 10.23
C VAL A 574 56.50 -15.38 9.34
N SER A 575 56.62 -15.10 8.04
CA SER A 575 57.48 -15.89 7.15
C SER A 575 58.98 -15.74 7.43
N HIS A 576 59.41 -14.62 8.03
CA HIS A 576 60.80 -14.38 8.42
C HIS A 576 61.07 -14.64 9.92
N CYS A 577 60.03 -14.85 10.72
CA CYS A 577 60.12 -15.09 12.16
C CYS A 577 60.38 -16.57 12.52
N VAL A 578 60.61 -17.43 11.51
CA VAL A 578 60.86 -18.88 11.64
C VAL A 578 62.35 -19.23 11.73
N GLU A 579 63.25 -18.25 11.59
CA GLU A 579 64.66 -18.34 12.01
C GLU A 579 64.86 -17.74 13.40
#